data_AF-A0A450Y588-F1
#
_entry.id   AF-A0A450Y588-F1
#
_cell.length_a   1.000
_cell.length_b   1.000
_cell.length_c   1.000
_cell.angle_alpha   90.00
_cell.angle_beta   90.00
_cell.angle_gamma   90.00
#
_symmetry.space_group_name_H-M   'P 1'
#
loop_
_entity.id
_entity.type
_entity.pdbx_description
1 polymer ?
#
loop_
_entity_poly.entity_id
_entity_poly.type
_entity_poly.pdbx_seq_one_letter_code
_entity_poly.pdbx_strand_id
1 'polypeptide(L)'
;MKDCPICKRPDLAETEESCPQCGADLECFGLLERLPEPENSEHAKEGKWFMSTVPLLLVLLLGLIAIGGYFQLRMEKLTIRMTDIGEQIEKLEEENFRNRIDDLDEKRALAWQRIQAALARYGAPVSIDSISRP
;
A
#
# COMPACT_ATOMS: atom_id res chain seq x y z
N MET A 1 -22.11 37.53 48.59
CA MET A 1 -20.80 38.21 48.53
C MET A 1 -19.75 37.13 48.54
N LYS A 2 -18.91 37.09 47.51
CA LYS A 2 -17.86 36.08 47.36
C LYS A 2 -16.51 36.76 47.58
N ASP A 3 -15.61 36.08 48.27
CA ASP A 3 -14.23 36.55 48.44
C ASP A 3 -13.37 35.99 47.31
N CYS A 4 -12.35 36.73 46.87
CA CYS A 4 -11.46 36.22 45.83
C CYS A 4 -10.61 35.06 46.39
N PRO A 5 -10.60 33.86 45.77
CA PRO A 5 -9.88 32.70 46.29
C PRO A 5 -8.35 32.88 46.27
N ILE A 6 -7.84 33.81 45.46
CA ILE A 6 -6.40 34.07 45.32
C ILE A 6 -5.90 35.10 46.34
N CYS A 7 -6.54 36.28 46.39
CA CYS A 7 -6.05 37.40 47.21
C CYS A 7 -6.90 37.68 48.45
N LYS A 8 -7.96 36.89 48.69
CA LYS A 8 -8.86 37.00 49.86
C LYS A 8 -9.49 38.38 50.04
N ARG A 9 -9.65 39.13 48.96
CA ARG A 9 -10.33 40.43 48.99
C ARG A 9 -11.83 40.18 49.23
N PRO A 10 -12.45 40.83 50.23
CA PRO A 10 -13.87 40.71 50.48
C PRO A 10 -14.71 41.59 49.54
N ASP A 11 -16.02 41.33 49.53
CA ASP A 11 -17.06 42.15 48.90
C ASP A 11 -17.00 42.25 47.37
N LEU A 12 -16.67 41.17 46.66
CA LEU A 12 -16.83 41.16 45.20
C LEU A 12 -18.30 41.08 44.79
N ALA A 13 -18.66 41.90 43.81
CA ALA A 13 -19.98 41.89 43.21
C ALA A 13 -20.19 40.61 42.41
N GLU A 14 -21.40 40.04 42.48
CA GLU A 14 -21.70 38.74 41.89
C GLU A 14 -21.67 38.73 40.34
N THR A 15 -21.59 39.91 39.73
CA THR A 15 -21.52 40.12 38.28
C THR A 15 -20.10 40.41 37.76
N GLU A 16 -19.06 40.37 38.61
CA GLU A 16 -17.68 40.57 38.15
C GLU A 16 -17.04 39.26 37.68
N GLU A 17 -16.65 39.21 36.40
CA GLU A 17 -16.00 38.04 35.77
C GLU A 17 -14.55 37.86 36.24
N SER A 18 -13.88 38.94 36.70
CA SER A 18 -12.50 38.89 37.15
C SER A 18 -12.25 39.76 38.38
N CYS A 19 -11.32 39.34 39.24
CA CYS A 19 -10.96 40.09 40.44
C CYS A 19 -10.14 41.34 40.06
N PRO A 20 -10.59 42.56 40.40
CA PRO A 20 -9.88 43.79 40.03
C PRO A 20 -8.53 43.98 40.74
N GLN A 21 -8.23 43.22 41.79
CA GLN A 21 -6.97 43.34 42.54
C GLN A 21 -5.87 42.41 42.02
N CYS A 22 -6.20 41.21 41.57
CA CYS A 22 -5.21 40.21 41.14
C CYS A 22 -5.45 39.67 39.72
N GLY A 23 -6.52 40.09 39.05
CA GLY A 23 -6.86 39.66 37.69
C GLY A 23 -7.31 38.21 37.59
N ALA A 24 -7.61 37.54 38.70
CA ALA A 24 -8.09 36.15 38.69
C ALA A 24 -9.49 36.07 38.07
N ASP A 25 -9.68 35.20 37.09
CA ASP A 25 -10.98 34.88 36.49
C ASP A 25 -11.83 34.07 37.47
N LEU A 26 -12.93 34.66 37.93
CA LEU A 26 -13.80 34.09 38.96
C LEU A 26 -14.83 33.14 38.38
N GLU A 27 -15.12 33.20 37.08
CA GLU A 27 -16.02 32.25 36.42
C GLU A 27 -15.39 30.86 36.40
N CYS A 28 -14.09 30.78 36.08
CA CYS A 28 -13.35 29.52 36.08
C CYS A 28 -13.37 28.84 37.46
N PHE A 29 -13.17 29.59 38.55
CA PHE A 29 -13.25 29.04 39.90
C PHE A 29 -14.69 28.62 40.26
N GLY A 30 -15.70 29.36 39.81
CA GLY A 30 -17.10 29.00 39.99
C GLY A 30 -17.53 27.74 39.22
N LEU A 31 -16.82 27.35 38.16
CA LEU A 31 -16.99 26.07 37.48
C LEU A 31 -16.28 24.93 38.23
N LEU A 32 -15.09 25.20 38.77
CA LEU A 32 -14.35 24.22 39.58
C LEU A 32 -15.08 23.89 40.89
N GLU A 33 -15.72 24.87 41.52
CA GLU A 33 -16.55 24.68 42.73
C GLU A 33 -17.85 23.90 42.43
N ARG A 34 -18.30 23.91 41.17
CA ARG A 34 -19.43 23.09 40.70
C ARG A 34 -19.03 21.68 40.28
N LEU A 35 -17.73 21.37 40.24
CA LEU A 35 -17.33 19.98 40.08
C LEU A 35 -17.75 19.24 41.34
N PRO A 36 -18.59 18.19 41.23
CA PRO A 36 -18.96 17.41 42.39
C PRO A 36 -17.69 16.86 43.03
N GLU A 37 -17.37 17.33 44.23
CA GLU A 37 -16.38 16.66 45.05
C GLU A 37 -16.88 15.23 45.28
N PRO A 38 -16.03 14.21 45.12
CA PRO A 38 -16.42 12.84 45.43
C PRO A 38 -16.60 12.73 46.95
N GLU A 39 -17.77 13.14 47.45
CA GLU A 39 -18.20 12.88 48.82
C GLU A 39 -18.20 11.36 49.02
N ASN A 40 -17.24 10.90 49.81
CA ASN A 40 -17.36 9.74 50.68
C ASN A 40 -17.99 8.50 50.03
N SER A 41 -17.33 7.93 49.02
CA SER A 41 -17.61 6.56 48.62
C SER A 41 -17.02 5.58 49.64
N GLU A 42 -17.62 5.49 50.83
CA GLU A 42 -17.47 4.37 51.78
C GLU A 42 -18.10 3.07 51.26
N HIS A 43 -18.15 2.87 49.95
CA HIS A 43 -18.62 1.63 49.32
C HIS A 43 -17.52 1.10 48.41
N ALA A 44 -16.63 0.34 49.05
CA ALA A 44 -15.95 -0.78 48.41
C ALA A 44 -16.98 -1.64 47.64
N LYS A 45 -17.07 -1.44 46.33
CA LYS A 45 -17.55 -2.44 45.39
C LYS A 45 -16.48 -2.65 44.33
N GLU A 46 -15.56 -3.52 44.72
CA GLU A 46 -14.77 -4.42 43.88
C GLU A 46 -15.21 -4.47 42.41
N GLY A 47 -14.33 -3.99 41.53
CA GLY A 47 -13.67 -4.84 40.53
C GLY A 47 -14.53 -5.67 39.57
N LYS A 48 -15.76 -5.27 39.20
CA LYS A 48 -16.63 -6.11 38.35
C LYS A 48 -16.73 -5.73 36.85
N TRP A 49 -16.13 -4.62 36.41
CA TRP A 49 -16.19 -4.21 35.00
C TRP A 49 -15.09 -4.79 34.10
N PHE A 50 -13.96 -5.24 34.65
CA PHE A 50 -12.87 -5.83 33.87
C PHE A 50 -13.13 -7.28 33.42
N MET A 51 -14.12 -7.97 33.99
CA MET A 51 -14.46 -9.36 33.63
C MET A 51 -15.15 -9.49 32.26
N SER A 52 -15.72 -8.42 31.70
CA SER A 52 -16.52 -8.52 30.46
C SER A 52 -15.74 -8.16 29.18
N THR A 53 -14.73 -7.30 29.26
CA THR A 53 -13.96 -6.84 28.09
C THR A 53 -12.81 -7.77 27.69
N VAL A 54 -12.16 -8.41 28.67
CA VAL A 54 -11.06 -9.36 28.44
C VAL A 54 -11.45 -10.57 27.57
N PRO A 55 -12.58 -11.27 27.81
CA PRO A 55 -12.96 -12.40 26.95
C PRO A 55 -13.32 -11.96 25.53
N LEU A 56 -13.91 -10.77 25.35
CA LEU A 56 -14.22 -10.23 24.03
C LEU A 56 -12.94 -9.95 23.22
N LEU A 57 -11.93 -9.36 23.86
CA LEU A 57 -10.63 -9.09 23.24
C LEU A 57 -9.94 -10.41 22.85
N LEU A 58 -10.00 -11.43 23.72
CA LEU A 58 -9.40 -12.73 23.45
C LEU A 58 -10.06 -13.40 22.23
N VAL A 59 -11.39 -13.37 22.15
CA VAL A 59 -12.14 -13.90 21.00
C VAL A 59 -11.78 -13.15 19.71
N LEU A 60 -11.65 -11.82 19.78
CA LEU A 60 -11.24 -10.99 18.64
C LEU A 60 -9.83 -11.39 18.15
N LEU A 61 -8.87 -11.54 19.07
CA LEU A 61 -7.49 -11.93 18.75
C LEU A 61 -7.43 -13.32 18.11
N LEU A 62 -8.15 -14.29 18.67
CA LEU A 62 -8.23 -15.65 18.11
C LEU A 62 -8.86 -15.64 16.71
N GLY A 63 -9.91 -14.84 16.50
CA GLY A 63 -10.51 -14.65 15.19
C GLY A 63 -9.52 -14.08 14.18
N LEU A 64 -8.75 -13.05 14.56
CA LEU A 64 -7.73 -12.46 13.69
C LEU A 64 -6.61 -13.44 13.34
N ILE A 65 -6.17 -14.28 14.28
CA ILE A 65 -5.16 -15.32 14.03
C ILE A 65 -5.70 -16.36 13.04
N ALA A 66 -6.94 -16.83 13.22
CA ALA A 66 -7.56 -17.79 12.32
C ALA A 66 -7.75 -17.22 10.91
N ILE A 67 -8.22 -15.98 10.81
CA ILE A 67 -8.38 -15.27 9.53
C ILE A 67 -7.01 -15.08 8.86
N GLY A 68 -6.00 -14.65 9.62
CA GLY A 68 -4.63 -14.48 9.12
C GLY A 68 -4.02 -15.78 8.58
N GLY A 69 -4.22 -16.90 9.28
CA GLY A 69 -3.79 -18.23 8.82
C GLY A 69 -4.51 -18.67 7.54
N TYR A 70 -5.81 -18.40 7.42
CA TYR A 70 -6.56 -18.66 6.19
C TYR A 70 -6.03 -17.82 5.00
N PHE A 71 -5.74 -16.54 5.24
CA PHE A 71 -5.18 -15.67 4.20
C PHE A 71 -3.77 -16.10 3.77
N GLN A 72 -2.92 -16.54 4.69
CA GLN A 72 -1.59 -17.11 4.38
C GLN A 72 -1.68 -18.27 3.37
N LEU A 73 -2.52 -19.27 3.66
CA LEU A 73 -2.73 -20.43 2.77
C LEU A 73 -3.26 -20.02 1.40
N ARG A 74 -4.17 -19.04 1.37
CA ARG A 74 -4.73 -18.52 0.11
C ARG A 74 -3.68 -17.77 -0.71
N MET A 75 -2.81 -17.00 -0.06
CA MET A 75 -1.73 -16.27 -0.71
C MET A 75 -0.69 -17.21 -1.30
N GLU A 76 -0.31 -18.27 -0.60
CA GLU A 76 0.63 -19.27 -1.13
C GLU A 76 0.13 -19.89 -2.45
N LYS A 77 -1.15 -20.25 -2.50
CA LYS A 77 -1.79 -20.76 -3.73
C LYS A 77 -1.80 -19.74 -4.87
N LEU A 78 -1.97 -18.46 -4.56
CA LEU A 78 -1.92 -17.38 -5.55
C LEU A 78 -0.50 -17.17 -6.07
N THR A 79 0.49 -17.21 -5.19
CA THR A 79 1.91 -17.10 -5.55
C THR A 79 2.31 -18.21 -6.51
N ILE A 80 1.93 -19.46 -6.24
CA ILE A 80 2.23 -20.60 -7.13
C ILE A 80 1.61 -20.40 -8.52
N ARG A 81 0.39 -19.88 -8.60
CA ARG A 81 -0.26 -19.59 -9.90
C ARG A 81 0.41 -18.43 -10.63
N MET A 82 0.83 -17.40 -9.89
CA MET A 82 1.56 -16.28 -10.49
C MET A 82 2.91 -16.71 -11.03
N THR A 83 3.64 -17.58 -10.33
CA THR A 83 4.91 -18.12 -10.83
C THR A 83 4.71 -18.99 -12.06
N ASP A 84 3.68 -19.84 -12.08
CA ASP A 84 3.35 -20.67 -13.24
C ASP A 84 2.96 -19.82 -14.47
N ILE A 85 2.13 -18.79 -14.27
CA ILE A 85 1.78 -17.84 -15.34
C ILE A 85 3.02 -17.10 -15.84
N GLY A 86 3.91 -16.67 -14.93
CA GLY A 86 5.16 -16.01 -15.29
C GLY A 86 6.05 -16.89 -16.16
N GLU A 87 6.22 -18.16 -15.77
CA GLU A 87 6.99 -19.13 -16.54
C GLU A 87 6.36 -19.40 -17.93
N GLN A 88 5.04 -19.46 -18.01
CA GLN A 88 4.35 -19.62 -19.30
C GLN A 88 4.53 -18.41 -20.22
N ILE A 89 4.50 -17.20 -19.67
CA ILE A 89 4.76 -15.96 -20.45
C ILE A 89 6.20 -15.95 -20.96
N GLU A 90 7.17 -16.29 -20.11
CA GLU A 90 8.59 -16.34 -20.50
C GLU A 90 8.82 -17.35 -21.65
N LYS A 91 8.24 -18.55 -21.54
CA LYS A 91 8.30 -19.55 -22.62
C LYS A 91 7.67 -19.04 -23.91
N LEU A 92 6.49 -18.43 -23.82
CA LEU A 92 5.79 -17.89 -24.99
C LEU A 92 6.60 -16.78 -25.67
N GLU A 93 7.23 -15.90 -24.88
CA GLU A 93 8.11 -14.85 -25.40
C GLU A 93 9.34 -15.46 -26.07
N GLU A 94 9.99 -16.44 -25.45
CA GLU A 94 11.16 -17.12 -26.03
C GLU A 94 10.81 -17.81 -27.36
N GLU A 95 9.68 -18.52 -27.43
CA GLU A 95 9.19 -19.14 -28.65
C GLU A 95 8.91 -18.10 -29.74
N ASN A 96 8.31 -16.96 -29.38
CA ASN A 96 8.05 -15.86 -30.32
C ASN A 96 9.37 -15.29 -30.89
N PHE A 97 10.36 -15.05 -30.02
CA PHE A 97 11.68 -14.58 -30.46
C PHE A 97 12.36 -15.59 -31.39
N ARG A 98 12.30 -16.88 -31.05
CA ARG A 98 12.89 -17.95 -31.86
C ARG A 98 12.24 -18.01 -33.24
N ASN A 99 10.91 -18.03 -33.31
CA ASN A 99 10.16 -18.03 -34.57
C ASN A 99 10.51 -16.83 -35.45
N ARG A 100 10.73 -15.66 -34.84
CA ARG A 100 11.09 -14.45 -35.58
C ARG A 100 12.53 -14.49 -36.10
N ILE A 101 13.45 -15.12 -35.38
CA ILE A 101 14.82 -15.36 -35.87
C ILE A 101 14.78 -16.34 -37.05
N ASP A 102 14.03 -17.44 -36.92
CA ASP A 102 13.91 -18.45 -37.98
C ASP A 102 13.34 -17.86 -39.28
N ASP A 103 12.29 -17.02 -39.20
CA ASP A 103 11.72 -16.30 -40.34
C ASP A 103 12.75 -15.36 -41.02
N LEU A 104 13.59 -14.69 -40.22
CA LEU A 104 14.63 -13.82 -40.76
C LEU A 104 15.75 -14.62 -41.44
N ASP A 105 16.14 -15.76 -40.89
CA ASP A 105 17.15 -16.65 -41.48
C ASP A 105 16.64 -17.30 -42.78
N GLU A 106 15.36 -17.68 -42.84
CA GLU A 106 14.73 -18.16 -44.08
C GLU A 106 14.77 -17.06 -45.16
N LYS A 107 14.36 -15.83 -44.82
CA LYS A 107 14.41 -14.69 -45.75
C LYS A 107 15.83 -14.42 -46.22
N ARG A 108 16.81 -14.49 -45.32
CA ARG A 108 18.23 -14.32 -45.66
C ARG A 108 18.71 -15.42 -46.62
N ALA A 109 18.34 -16.67 -46.40
CA ALA A 109 18.70 -17.79 -47.27
C ALA A 109 18.11 -17.62 -48.68
N LEU A 110 16.84 -17.22 -48.79
CA LEU A 110 16.19 -16.94 -50.07
C LEU A 110 16.84 -15.75 -50.79
N ALA A 111 17.17 -14.67 -50.08
CA ALA A 111 17.88 -13.53 -50.65
C ALA A 111 19.27 -13.94 -51.18
N TRP A 112 20.00 -14.76 -50.42
CA TRP A 112 21.30 -15.29 -50.82
C TRP A 112 21.20 -16.15 -52.09
N GLN A 113 20.22 -17.04 -52.17
CA GLN A 113 19.96 -17.85 -53.37
C GLN A 113 19.67 -16.97 -54.60
N ARG A 114 18.89 -15.89 -54.44
CA ARG A 114 18.60 -14.94 -55.53
C ARG A 114 19.87 -14.22 -56.00
N ILE A 115 20.72 -13.79 -55.07
CA ILE A 115 22.01 -13.16 -55.39
C ILE A 115 22.91 -14.14 -56.14
N GLN A 116 23.04 -15.38 -55.68
CA GLN A 116 23.83 -16.41 -56.36
C GLN A 116 23.30 -16.70 -57.77
N ALA A 117 21.98 -16.81 -57.94
CA ALA A 117 21.37 -17.02 -59.25
C ALA A 117 21.62 -15.83 -60.21
N ALA A 118 21.57 -14.59 -59.70
CA ALA A 118 21.91 -13.41 -60.49
C ALA A 118 23.39 -13.41 -60.89
N LEU A 119 24.30 -13.68 -59.95
CA LEU A 119 25.73 -13.77 -60.23
C LEU A 119 26.05 -14.86 -61.25
N ALA A 120 25.40 -16.02 -61.18
CA ALA A 120 25.57 -17.09 -62.17
C ALA A 120 25.14 -16.66 -63.58
N ARG A 121 24.12 -15.81 -63.72
CA ARG A 121 23.71 -15.24 -65.02
C ARG A 121 24.75 -14.29 -65.60
N TYR A 122 25.39 -13.47 -64.76
CA TYR A 122 26.42 -12.53 -65.20
C TYR A 122 27.81 -13.17 -65.37
N GLY A 123 28.09 -14.25 -64.64
CA GLY A 123 29.34 -15.02 -64.71
C GLY A 123 29.37 -16.07 -65.81
N ALA A 124 28.26 -16.30 -66.53
CA ALA A 124 28.27 -17.13 -67.74
C ALA A 124 29.21 -16.48 -68.77
N PRO A 125 30.18 -17.20 -69.36
CA PRO A 125 31.09 -16.63 -70.33
C PRO A 125 30.26 -16.11 -71.51
N VAL A 126 30.28 -14.80 -71.72
CA VAL A 126 29.83 -14.21 -72.98
C VAL A 126 30.70 -14.85 -74.05
N SER A 127 30.14 -15.78 -74.82
CA SER A 127 30.80 -16.31 -76.02
C SER A 127 30.91 -15.15 -77.01
N ILE A 128 32.09 -14.52 -77.04
CA ILE A 128 32.46 -13.49 -78.02
C ILE A 128 32.84 -14.18 -79.35
N ASP A 129 32.05 -15.14 -79.83
CA ASP A 129 32.32 -15.84 -81.10
C ASP A 129 31.59 -15.22 -82.30
N SER A 130 30.93 -14.08 -82.14
CA SER A 130 30.22 -13.40 -83.25
C SER A 130 30.86 -12.11 -83.75
N ILE A 131 32.11 -11.79 -83.39
CA ILE A 131 32.87 -10.73 -84.08
C ILE A 131 33.71 -11.38 -85.18
N SER A 132 33.03 -11.83 -86.24
CA SER A 132 33.64 -12.06 -87.55
C SER A 132 33.26 -10.92 -88.47
N ARG A 133 34.27 -10.09 -88.78
CA ARG A 133 34.61 -9.36 -90.02
C ARG A 133 33.48 -8.96 -90.99
N PRO A 134 33.60 -7.77 -91.58
CA PRO A 134 34.46 -7.62 -92.77
C PRO A 134 35.83 -7.00 -92.48
#